data_AF-A0A4C1SSY7-F1
#
_entry.id   AF-A0A4C1SSY7-F1
#
_cell.length_a   1.000
_cell.length_b   1.000
_cell.length_c   1.000
_cell.angle_alpha   90.00
_cell.angle_beta   90.00
_cell.angle_gamma   90.00
#
_symmetry.space_group_name_H-M   'P 1'
#
loop_
_entity.id
_entity.type
_entity.pdbx_description
1 polymer ?
#
loop_
_entity_poly.entity_id
_entity_poly.type
_entity_poly.pdbx_seq_one_letter_code
_entity_poly.pdbx_strand_id
1 'polypeptide(L)'
;MKRFPVRGSEAPARTARVLAAPASRFKGAIDDYFGFPKGRSTTEAGVEVIQQIFGAWEASRDAIGVFCDLEFGCDHHDTLIRKVRHYGVKDLNFRALRLLESYLSCKVQSVDINGERSSVSAVSMGVPEGSVFGPFLF
;
A
#
# COMPACT_ATOMS: atom_id res chain seq x y z
N MET A 1 32.02 -34.84 -18.55
CA MET A 1 31.66 -34.58 -17.14
C MET A 1 32.90 -34.13 -16.38
N LYS A 2 33.07 -32.83 -16.12
CA LYS A 2 34.13 -32.33 -15.23
C LYS A 2 33.53 -32.18 -13.83
N ARG A 3 33.96 -33.03 -12.89
CA ARG A 3 33.65 -32.89 -11.45
C ARG A 3 34.62 -31.84 -10.88
N PHE A 4 34.09 -30.76 -10.35
CA PHE A 4 34.85 -29.83 -9.51
C PHE A 4 34.83 -30.32 -8.05
N PRO A 5 35.94 -30.22 -7.31
CA PRO A 5 35.99 -30.66 -5.92
C PRO A 5 35.24 -29.67 -5.02
N VAL A 6 34.33 -30.19 -4.20
CA VAL A 6 33.66 -29.47 -3.11
C VAL A 6 34.70 -29.28 -2.00
N ARG A 7 35.23 -28.06 -1.84
CA ARG A 7 35.95 -27.68 -0.63
C ARG A 7 34.91 -27.32 0.42
N GLY A 8 34.83 -28.13 1.47
CA GLY A 8 34.13 -27.78 2.68
C GLY A 8 34.81 -26.57 3.33
N SER A 9 34.05 -25.49 3.49
CA SER A 9 34.32 -24.48 4.49
C SER A 9 33.05 -24.37 5.34
N GLU A 10 33.13 -24.83 6.59
CA GLU A 10 32.16 -24.48 7.62
C GLU A 10 32.09 -22.95 7.70
N ALA A 11 31.02 -22.37 7.17
CA ALA A 11 30.68 -20.99 7.44
C ALA A 11 30.14 -20.91 8.87
N PRO A 12 30.65 -20.01 9.73
CA PRO A 12 30.20 -19.94 11.11
C PRO A 12 28.72 -19.58 11.13
N ALA A 13 27.96 -20.28 11.97
CA ALA A 13 26.55 -20.02 12.21
C ALA A 13 26.34 -18.55 12.60
N ARG A 14 25.96 -17.73 11.62
CA ARG A 14 25.58 -16.33 11.85
C ARG A 14 24.25 -16.37 12.57
N THR A 15 24.32 -16.16 13.88
CA THR A 15 23.17 -15.95 14.75
C THR A 15 22.32 -14.84 14.14
N ALA A 16 21.09 -15.16 13.74
CA ALA A 16 20.14 -14.17 13.27
C ALA A 16 19.78 -13.25 14.44
N ARG A 17 20.52 -12.13 14.60
CA ARG A 17 20.09 -11.01 15.43
C ARG A 17 19.16 -10.17 14.58
N VAL A 18 17.88 -10.12 14.95
CA VAL A 18 16.93 -9.14 14.45
C VAL A 18 17.41 -7.76 14.93
N LEU A 19 18.14 -7.05 14.08
CA LEU A 19 18.41 -5.63 14.24
C LEU A 19 17.45 -4.91 13.31
N ALA A 20 16.37 -4.37 13.85
CA ALA A 20 15.48 -3.48 13.13
C ALA A 20 16.29 -2.34 12.51
N ALA A 21 16.10 -2.08 11.21
CA ALA A 21 16.68 -0.92 10.57
C ALA A 21 16.19 0.36 11.28
N PRO A 22 17.06 1.36 11.48
CA PRO A 22 16.66 2.60 12.14
C PRO A 22 15.50 3.25 11.38
N ALA A 23 14.47 3.65 12.13
CA ALA A 23 13.22 4.26 11.65
C ALA A 23 13.39 5.55 10.81
N SER A 24 14.63 6.03 10.62
CA SER A 24 14.94 7.30 9.98
C SER A 24 14.84 7.29 8.45
N ARG A 25 14.41 6.19 7.80
CA ARG A 25 14.34 6.09 6.33
C ARG A 25 12.96 5.70 5.77
N PHE A 26 11.88 5.80 6.55
CA PHE A 26 10.54 5.84 5.98
C PHE A 26 10.23 7.25 5.47
N LYS A 27 10.86 7.64 4.36
CA LYS A 27 10.52 8.89 3.67
C LYS A 27 9.49 8.52 2.61
N GLY A 28 8.20 8.59 2.95
CA GLY A 28 7.11 8.39 1.99
C GLY A 28 6.99 9.57 1.03
N ALA A 29 7.99 9.75 0.14
CA ALA A 29 7.91 10.72 -0.93
C ALA A 29 7.06 10.14 -2.08
N ILE A 30 6.31 11.00 -2.78
CA ILE A 30 5.58 10.64 -4.01
C ILE A 30 6.49 9.92 -5.02
N ASP A 31 7.78 10.24 -5.02
CA ASP A 31 8.77 9.68 -5.94
C ASP A 31 9.03 8.18 -5.74
N ASP A 32 8.72 7.65 -4.55
CA ASP A 32 8.87 6.24 -4.18
C ASP A 32 7.53 5.48 -4.31
N TYR A 33 6.48 6.16 -4.81
CA TYR A 33 5.16 5.57 -5.04
C TYR A 33 5.01 5.08 -6.48
N PHE A 34 4.74 3.78 -6.63
CA PHE A 34 4.68 3.12 -7.93
C PHE A 34 3.27 2.68 -8.36
N GLY A 35 2.28 2.77 -7.47
CA GLY A 35 0.92 2.30 -7.75
C GLY A 35 0.03 3.41 -8.27
N PHE A 36 -0.47 3.33 -9.51
CA PHE A 36 -1.45 4.26 -10.13
C PHE A 36 -0.94 5.56 -10.81
N PRO A 37 0.21 6.20 -10.48
CA PRO A 37 0.75 7.29 -11.30
C PRO A 37 1.08 6.85 -12.72
N LYS A 38 0.82 7.77 -13.68
CA LYS A 38 1.24 7.58 -15.06
C LYS A 38 2.77 7.54 -15.15
N GLY A 39 3.30 6.55 -15.88
CA GLY A 39 4.73 6.42 -16.11
C GLY A 39 5.50 5.78 -14.95
N ARG A 40 4.79 5.17 -13.98
CA ARG A 40 5.37 4.27 -12.99
C ARG A 40 4.80 2.86 -13.17
N SER A 41 5.56 1.84 -12.82
CA SER A 41 5.10 0.45 -12.86
C SER A 41 5.54 -0.38 -11.66
N THR A 42 4.83 -1.47 -11.41
CA THR A 42 5.22 -2.47 -10.39
C THR A 42 6.55 -3.14 -10.72
N THR A 43 6.93 -3.21 -12.00
CA THR A 43 8.25 -3.68 -12.44
C THR A 43 9.36 -2.76 -11.93
N GLU A 44 9.19 -1.44 -12.04
CA GLU A 44 10.18 -0.48 -11.54
C GLU A 44 10.31 -0.56 -10.02
N ALA A 45 9.20 -0.71 -9.29
CA ALA A 45 9.23 -0.95 -7.85
C ALA A 45 10.05 -2.20 -7.50
N GLY A 46 9.86 -3.29 -8.24
CA GLY A 46 10.63 -4.52 -8.06
C GLY A 46 12.12 -4.34 -8.34
N VAL A 47 12.46 -3.62 -9.42
CA VAL A 47 13.85 -3.28 -9.74
C VAL A 47 14.50 -2.48 -8.62
N GLU A 48 13.80 -1.49 -8.05
CA GLU A 48 14.34 -0.68 -6.97
C GLU A 48 14.60 -1.52 -5.71
N VAL A 49 13.67 -2.39 -5.31
CA VAL A 49 13.87 -3.29 -4.16
C VAL A 49 15.10 -4.19 -4.39
N ILE A 50 15.25 -4.75 -5.59
CA ILE A 50 16.40 -5.58 -5.95
C ILE A 50 17.71 -4.76 -5.85
N GLN A 51 17.74 -3.54 -6.38
CA GLN A 51 18.90 -2.66 -6.30
C GLN A 51 19.28 -2.32 -4.86
N GLN A 52 18.30 -2.07 -3.98
CA GLN A 52 18.55 -1.82 -2.56
C GLN A 52 19.17 -3.04 -1.87
N ILE A 53 18.68 -4.25 -2.18
CA ILE A 53 19.24 -5.52 -1.67
C ILE A 53 20.67 -5.71 -2.14
N PHE A 54 20.94 -5.54 -3.44
CA PHE A 54 22.30 -5.65 -3.99
C PHE A 54 23.25 -4.63 -3.38
N GLY A 55 22.83 -3.37 -3.22
CA GLY A 55 23.66 -2.34 -2.58
C GLY A 55 23.94 -2.60 -1.10
N ALA A 56 23.05 -3.28 -0.38
CA ALA A 56 23.34 -3.75 0.98
C ALA A 56 24.34 -4.91 0.97
N TRP A 57 24.15 -5.88 0.06
CA TRP A 57 25.03 -7.02 -0.11
C TRP A 57 26.47 -6.61 -0.46
N GLU A 58 26.66 -5.73 -1.44
CA GLU A 58 27.97 -5.19 -1.82
C GLU A 58 28.67 -4.47 -0.66
N ALA A 59 27.90 -3.79 0.19
CA ALA A 59 28.39 -3.12 1.38
C ALA A 59 28.60 -4.06 2.58
N SER A 60 28.42 -5.38 2.42
CA SER A 60 28.46 -6.37 3.51
C SER A 60 27.51 -6.03 4.67
N ARG A 61 26.36 -5.41 4.37
CA ARG A 61 25.29 -5.09 5.32
C ARG A 61 24.14 -6.07 5.15
N ASP A 62 23.42 -6.30 6.23
CA ASP A 62 22.16 -7.05 6.18
C ASP A 62 21.05 -6.19 5.56
N ALA A 63 20.17 -6.84 4.80
CA ALA A 63 18.97 -6.23 4.24
C ALA A 63 17.74 -6.88 4.87
N ILE A 64 16.80 -6.06 5.36
CA ILE A 64 15.53 -6.51 5.93
C ILE A 64 14.40 -5.83 5.16
N GLY A 65 13.55 -6.64 4.54
CA GLY A 65 12.31 -6.17 3.92
C GLY A 65 11.14 -6.28 4.90
N VAL A 66 10.36 -5.22 5.04
CA VAL A 66 9.09 -5.22 5.76
C VAL A 66 7.99 -4.98 4.74
N PHE A 67 7.13 -5.98 4.55
CA PHE A 67 6.01 -5.91 3.61
C PHE A 67 4.72 -5.79 4.42
N CYS A 68 4.04 -4.66 4.26
CA CYS A 68 2.76 -4.38 4.89
C CYS A 68 1.70 -4.31 3.79
N ASP A 69 0.65 -5.10 3.94
CA ASP A 69 -0.56 -4.98 3.14
C ASP A 69 -1.65 -4.33 3.99
N LEU A 70 -2.45 -3.46 3.37
CA LEU A 70 -3.53 -2.74 4.05
C LEU A 70 -4.86 -3.20 3.46
N GLU A 71 -5.83 -3.47 4.33
CA GLU A 71 -7.18 -3.79 3.90
C GLU A 71 -7.85 -2.55 3.28
N PHE A 72 -8.15 -2.64 1.98
CA PHE A 72 -8.93 -1.63 1.28
C PHE A 72 -10.38 -1.66 1.79
N GLY A 73 -10.90 -0.52 2.24
CA GLY A 73 -12.30 -0.40 2.67
C GLY A 73 -12.50 -0.03 4.14
N CYS A 74 -11.44 0.07 4.94
CA CYS A 74 -11.52 0.39 6.36
C CYS A 74 -11.57 1.91 6.67
N ASP A 75 -11.34 2.78 5.67
CA ASP A 75 -11.38 4.22 5.90
C ASP A 75 -12.81 4.73 6.10
N HIS A 76 -13.01 5.45 7.19
CA HIS A 76 -14.25 6.17 7.43
C HIS A 76 -14.40 7.32 6.43
N HIS A 77 -15.61 7.50 5.87
CA HIS A 77 -15.85 8.52 4.85
C HIS A 77 -15.44 9.92 5.31
N ASP A 78 -15.71 10.26 6.57
CA ASP A 78 -15.32 11.53 7.17
C ASP A 78 -13.81 11.73 7.21
N THR A 79 -13.05 10.68 7.51
CA THR A 79 -11.59 10.72 7.52
C THR A 79 -11.06 10.98 6.11
N LEU A 80 -11.62 10.32 5.11
CA LEU A 80 -11.23 10.49 3.71
C LEU A 80 -11.51 11.92 3.22
N ILE A 81 -12.72 12.45 3.49
CA ILE A 81 -13.12 13.81 3.14
C ILE A 81 -12.21 14.84 3.82
N ARG A 82 -11.88 14.65 5.11
CA ARG A 82 -10.97 15.53 5.85
C ARG A 82 -9.56 15.51 5.28
N LYS A 83 -9.04 14.34 4.91
CA LYS A 83 -7.72 14.21 4.25
C LYS A 83 -7.70 14.96 2.91
N VAL A 84 -8.73 14.78 2.07
CA VAL A 84 -8.82 15.46 0.77
C VAL A 84 -8.89 16.99 0.93
N ARG A 85 -9.66 17.50 1.90
CA ARG A 85 -9.67 18.93 2.24
C ARG A 85 -8.30 19.41 2.69
N HIS A 86 -7.61 18.64 3.53
CA HIS A 86 -6.29 18.96 4.04
C HIS A 86 -5.23 19.07 2.92
N TYR A 87 -5.28 18.19 1.92
CA TYR A 87 -4.34 18.19 0.78
C TYR A 87 -4.59 19.29 -0.27
N GLY A 88 -5.53 20.21 -0.01
CA GLY A 88 -5.62 21.46 -0.78
C GLY A 88 -6.82 21.56 -1.73
N VAL A 89 -7.79 20.64 -1.67
CA VAL A 89 -9.11 20.86 -2.27
C VAL A 89 -9.86 21.91 -1.42
N LYS A 90 -9.55 23.18 -1.66
CA LYS A 90 -10.15 24.36 -1.00
C LYS A 90 -11.41 24.84 -1.72
N ASP A 91 -12.09 25.82 -1.13
CA ASP A 91 -13.44 26.31 -1.46
C ASP A 91 -13.71 26.65 -2.94
N LEU A 92 -12.71 26.96 -3.77
CA LEU A 92 -12.91 27.14 -5.22
C LEU A 92 -13.36 25.84 -5.94
N ASN A 93 -13.10 24.67 -5.35
CA ASN A 93 -13.51 23.36 -5.86
C ASN A 93 -14.62 22.72 -5.02
N PHE A 94 -15.46 23.54 -4.37
CA PHE A 94 -16.60 23.08 -3.56
C PHE A 94 -17.48 22.05 -4.26
N ARG A 95 -17.64 22.16 -5.59
CA ARG A 95 -18.43 21.21 -6.39
C ARG A 95 -17.78 19.82 -6.45
N ALA A 96 -16.46 19.73 -6.57
CA ALA A 96 -15.75 18.45 -6.60
C ALA A 96 -15.82 17.76 -5.23
N LEU A 97 -15.71 18.53 -4.16
CA LEU A 97 -15.85 18.03 -2.80
C LEU A 97 -17.27 17.53 -2.50
N ARG A 98 -18.30 18.27 -2.92
CA ARG A 98 -19.70 17.80 -2.81
C ARG A 98 -19.97 16.57 -3.66
N LEU A 99 -19.34 16.46 -4.82
CA LEU A 99 -19.44 15.25 -5.65
C LEU A 99 -18.82 14.05 -4.93
N LEU A 100 -17.65 14.22 -4.31
CA LEU A 100 -17.01 13.17 -3.51
C LEU A 100 -17.84 12.80 -2.27
N GLU A 101 -18.36 13.80 -1.55
CA GLU A 101 -19.26 13.60 -0.40
C GLU A 101 -20.50 12.82 -0.84
N SER A 102 -21.15 13.22 -1.95
CA SER A 102 -22.28 12.49 -2.53
C SER A 102 -21.91 11.10 -3.02
N TYR A 103 -20.69 10.91 -3.51
CA TYR A 103 -20.22 9.63 -4.05
C TYR A 103 -20.02 8.60 -2.93
N LEU A 104 -19.55 9.05 -1.77
CA LEU A 104 -19.35 8.22 -0.57
C LEU A 104 -20.64 8.05 0.24
N SER A 105 -21.49 9.09 0.30
CA SER A 105 -22.71 9.11 1.10
C SER A 105 -23.85 8.24 0.55
N CYS A 106 -24.83 7.95 1.42
CA CYS A 106 -26.12 7.33 1.06
C CYS A 106 -26.03 5.92 0.46
N LYS A 107 -24.94 5.21 0.70
CA LYS A 107 -24.87 3.79 0.36
C LYS A 107 -25.44 2.96 1.49
N VAL A 108 -26.20 1.95 1.11
CA VAL A 108 -26.72 0.95 2.03
C VAL A 108 -26.35 -0.42 1.51
N GLN A 109 -26.17 -1.37 2.43
CA GLN A 109 -25.88 -2.76 2.14
C GLN A 109 -26.90 -3.67 2.81
N SER A 110 -27.21 -4.77 2.14
CA SER A 110 -27.95 -5.91 2.69
C SER A 110 -27.37 -7.17 2.08
N VAL A 111 -27.32 -8.25 2.85
CA VAL A 111 -26.81 -9.55 2.39
C VAL A 111 -28.00 -10.47 2.16
N ASP A 112 -27.98 -11.24 1.08
CA ASP A 112 -28.97 -12.27 0.77
C ASP A 112 -28.26 -13.63 0.79
N ILE A 113 -28.68 -14.53 1.67
CA ILE A 113 -28.12 -15.87 1.78
C ILE A 113 -29.27 -16.87 1.67
N ASN A 114 -29.22 -17.72 0.63
CA ASN A 114 -30.24 -18.74 0.38
C ASN A 114 -31.69 -18.20 0.31
N GLY A 115 -31.87 -16.96 -0.16
CA GLY A 115 -33.19 -16.32 -0.28
C GLY A 115 -33.65 -15.58 0.98
N GLU A 116 -32.88 -15.64 2.06
CA GLU A 116 -33.11 -14.83 3.27
C GLU A 116 -32.27 -13.56 3.21
N ARG A 117 -32.95 -12.41 3.20
CA ARG A 117 -32.31 -11.09 3.10
C ARG A 117 -32.19 -10.41 4.46
N SER A 118 -31.00 -9.91 4.78
CA SER A 118 -30.76 -9.10 5.97
C SER A 118 -31.49 -7.77 5.94
N SER A 119 -31.63 -7.14 7.11
CA SER A 119 -31.98 -5.72 7.17
C SER A 119 -30.95 -4.88 6.42
N VAL A 120 -31.43 -3.77 5.85
CA VAL A 120 -30.61 -2.78 5.17
C VAL A 120 -29.84 -1.96 6.20
N SER A 121 -28.52 -1.82 6.02
CA SER A 121 -27.64 -1.00 6.87
C SER A 121 -26.92 0.05 6.06
N ALA A 122 -26.74 1.26 6.61
CA ALA A 122 -25.92 2.29 5.99
C ALA A 122 -24.45 1.88 5.95
N VAL A 123 -23.76 2.29 4.88
CA VAL A 123 -22.33 2.07 4.67
C VAL A 123 -21.61 3.40 4.90
N SER A 124 -20.79 3.45 5.96
CA SER A 124 -20.04 4.64 6.37
C SER A 124 -18.52 4.50 6.18
N MET A 125 -18.08 3.38 5.62
CA MET A 125 -16.66 3.07 5.42
C MET A 125 -16.40 2.55 4.02
N GLY A 126 -15.17 2.75 3.56
CA GLY A 126 -14.66 2.21 2.32
C GLY A 126 -15.14 2.92 1.06
N VAL A 127 -14.45 2.62 -0.03
CA VAL A 127 -14.79 3.08 -1.38
C VAL A 127 -15.36 1.88 -2.15
N PRO A 128 -16.40 2.05 -2.99
CA PRO A 128 -16.94 0.96 -3.79
C PRO A 128 -15.85 0.27 -4.62
N GLU A 129 -15.82 -1.06 -4.57
CA GLU A 129 -14.92 -1.85 -5.41
C GLU A 129 -15.22 -1.59 -6.90
N GLY A 130 -14.18 -1.52 -7.73
CA GLY A 130 -14.32 -1.15 -9.14
C GLY A 130 -14.57 0.34 -9.38
N SER A 131 -14.46 1.18 -8.35
CA SER A 131 -14.53 2.63 -8.50
C SER A 131 -13.36 3.21 -9.30
N VAL A 132 -13.67 4.04 -10.29
CA VAL A 132 -12.67 4.86 -11.00
C VAL A 132 -11.98 5.86 -10.06
N PHE A 133 -12.63 6.26 -8.96
CA PHE A 133 -12.05 7.15 -7.96
C PHE A 133 -11.19 6.43 -6.92
N GLY A 134 -11.29 5.10 -6.81
CA GLY A 134 -10.51 4.31 -5.85
C GLY A 134 -9.01 4.63 -5.91
N PRO A 135 -8.36 4.49 -7.08
CA PRO A 135 -6.93 4.81 -7.27
C PRO A 135 -6.50 6.24 -6.93
N PHE A 136 -7.42 7.21 -6.86
CA PHE A 136 -7.10 8.59 -6.50
C PHE A 136 -7.27 8.86 -5.00
N LEU A 137 -8.02 8.02 -4.31
CA LEU A 137 -8.31 8.15 -2.88
C LEU A 137 -7.30 7.39 -2.00
N PHE A 138 -6.47 6.55 -2.61
CA PHE A 138 -5.43 5.70 -1.98
C PHE A 138 -4.09 5.90 -2.69
#